data_AF-A0A7S2E4P8-F1
#
_entry.id   AF-A0A7S2E4P8-F1
#
_cell.length_a   1.000
_cell.length_b   1.000
_cell.length_c   1.000
_cell.angle_alpha   90.00
_cell.angle_beta   90.00
_cell.angle_gamma   90.00
#
_symmetry.space_group_name_H-M   'P 1'
#
loop_
_entity.id
_entity.type
_entity.pdbx_description
1 polymer ?
#
loop_
_entity_poly.entity_id
_entity_poly.type
_entity_poly.pdbx_seq_one_letter_code
_entity_poly.pdbx_strand_id
1 'polypeptide(L)'
;GRTAILDALQPLEELHKRQDGGNDDDDDNEAVIIGGTGAMYVMAKLPDGMDDQELANDLVEKYGVAIIPGSFCGYPGWIRVCYSNLPPEECVIAAGRLKDGIRHLCGGVDDDKK
;
A
#
# COMPACT_ATOMS: atom_id res chain seq x y z
N GLY A 1 4.91 -14.42 1.07
CA GLY A 1 4.15 -13.43 1.85
C GLY A 1 4.82 -12.06 1.81
N ARG A 2 5.71 -11.77 2.75
CA ARG A 2 6.37 -10.44 2.90
C ARG A 2 6.85 -9.80 1.60
N THR A 3 7.69 -10.49 0.83
CA THR A 3 8.28 -9.94 -0.41
C THR A 3 7.21 -9.51 -1.42
N ALA A 4 6.14 -10.29 -1.56
CA ALA A 4 5.05 -9.98 -2.48
C ALA A 4 4.27 -8.73 -2.00
N ILE A 5 4.04 -8.60 -0.69
CA ILE A 5 3.38 -7.40 -0.16
C ILE A 5 4.25 -6.16 -0.32
N LEU A 6 5.56 -6.25 -0.08
CA LEU A 6 6.45 -5.12 -0.30
C LEU A 6 6.45 -4.67 -1.78
N ASP A 7 6.45 -5.61 -2.72
CA ASP A 7 6.29 -5.31 -4.16
C ASP A 7 4.94 -4.66 -4.47
N ALA A 8 3.85 -5.12 -3.82
CA ALA A 8 2.52 -4.56 -4.03
C ALA A 8 2.39 -3.12 -3.53
N LEU A 9 3.22 -2.71 -2.57
CA LEU A 9 3.22 -1.37 -1.98
C LEU A 9 4.16 -0.37 -2.69
N GLN A 10 5.04 -0.84 -3.58
CA GLN A 10 5.94 0.01 -4.36
C GLN A 10 5.26 1.21 -5.05
N PRO A 11 4.04 1.10 -5.62
CA PRO A 11 3.38 2.26 -6.22
C PRO A 11 3.15 3.42 -5.24
N LEU A 12 3.03 3.17 -3.93
CA LEU A 12 2.91 4.24 -2.92
C LEU A 12 4.23 5.01 -2.76
N GLU A 13 5.39 4.34 -2.84
CA GLU A 13 6.69 5.01 -2.84
C GLU A 13 6.86 5.91 -4.06
N GLU A 14 6.41 5.45 -5.22
CA GLU A 14 6.44 6.23 -6.46
C GLU A 14 5.54 7.47 -6.38
N LEU A 15 4.37 7.35 -5.76
CA LEU A 15 3.42 8.46 -5.61
C LEU A 15 3.94 9.54 -4.66
N HIS A 16 4.53 9.17 -3.51
CA HIS A 16 5.11 10.15 -2.58
C HIS A 16 6.27 10.92 -3.21
N LYS A 17 7.16 10.25 -3.94
CA LYS A 17 8.25 10.91 -4.69
C LYS A 17 7.74 11.96 -5.69
N ARG A 18 6.55 11.77 -6.26
CA ARG A 18 5.93 12.76 -7.17
C ARG A 18 5.35 13.96 -6.43
N GLN A 19 4.85 13.76 -5.21
CA GLN A 19 4.25 14.82 -4.40
C GLN A 19 5.31 15.73 -3.77
N ASP A 20 6.48 15.17 -3.41
CA ASP A 20 7.57 15.91 -2.76
C ASP A 20 8.42 16.76 -3.73
N GLY A 21 8.05 16.87 -5.00
CA GLY A 21 8.69 17.80 -5.95
C GLY A 21 10.13 17.44 -6.37
N GLY A 22 10.62 16.26 -5.99
CA GLY A 22 11.90 15.70 -6.46
C GLY A 22 13.11 16.57 -6.14
N ASN A 23 13.40 16.77 -4.85
CA ASN A 23 14.69 17.28 -4.41
C ASN A 23 15.42 16.14 -3.67
N ASP A 24 16.44 15.56 -4.31
CA ASP A 24 17.19 14.39 -3.82
C ASP A 24 18.18 14.74 -2.66
N ASP A 25 18.12 15.96 -2.12
CA ASP A 25 19.11 16.52 -1.18
C ASP A 25 18.64 16.62 0.29
N ASP A 26 17.40 16.21 0.62
CA ASP A 26 16.88 16.26 2.01
C ASP A 26 17.01 14.89 2.72
N ASP A 27 17.80 14.87 3.81
CA ASP A 27 18.13 13.73 4.69
C ASP A 27 16.91 13.24 5.53
N ASP A 28 15.75 13.88 5.40
CA ASP A 28 14.51 13.63 6.15
C ASP A 28 13.43 12.92 5.31
N ASN A 29 13.80 11.99 4.43
CA ASN A 29 12.83 11.19 3.68
C ASN A 29 12.12 10.19 4.62
N GLU A 30 10.96 10.58 5.15
CA GLU A 30 10.15 9.74 6.04
C GLU A 30 9.76 8.46 5.29
N ALA A 31 10.21 7.30 5.80
CA ALA A 31 9.93 6.02 5.17
C ALA A 31 8.42 5.78 5.03
N VAL A 32 7.94 5.75 3.79
CA VAL A 32 6.51 5.57 3.47
C VAL A 32 6.05 4.12 3.64
N ILE A 33 6.97 3.17 3.82
CA ILE A 33 6.69 1.78 4.20
C ILE A 33 7.52 1.43 5.44
N ILE A 34 6.87 0.96 6.50
CA ILE A 34 7.52 0.58 7.74
C ILE A 34 7.12 -0.82 8.21
N GLY A 35 8.02 -1.49 8.93
CA GLY A 35 7.78 -2.80 9.53
C GLY A 35 8.27 -3.98 8.67
N GLY A 36 7.74 -5.18 8.96
CA GLY A 36 8.12 -6.42 8.27
C GLY A 36 9.43 -7.09 8.75
N THR A 37 10.14 -6.53 9.72
CA THR A 37 11.40 -7.08 10.30
C THR A 37 11.17 -7.74 11.66
N GLY A 38 10.06 -8.47 11.81
CA GLY A 38 9.67 -9.13 13.07
C GLY A 38 8.16 -9.13 13.34
N ALA A 39 7.41 -8.33 12.59
CA ALA A 39 5.94 -8.32 12.60
C ALA A 39 5.38 -9.06 11.39
N MET A 40 4.21 -9.69 11.56
CA MET A 40 3.45 -10.36 10.48
C MET A 40 2.68 -9.38 9.57
N TYR A 41 3.02 -8.10 9.63
CA TYR A 41 2.41 -7.03 8.85
C TYR A 41 3.46 -5.98 8.46
N VAL A 42 3.09 -5.18 7.46
CA VAL A 42 3.74 -3.91 7.10
C VAL A 42 2.70 -2.80 7.16
N MET A 43 3.16 -1.57 7.38
CA MET A 43 2.36 -0.37 7.27
C MET A 43 2.85 0.42 6.05
N ALA A 44 1.94 1.07 5.32
CA ALA A 44 2.28 1.96 4.23
C ALA A 44 1.47 3.25 4.31
N LYS A 45 2.13 4.39 4.04
CA LYS A 45 1.52 5.72 3.98
C LYS A 45 0.78 5.88 2.66
N LEU A 46 -0.39 6.49 2.70
CA LEU A 46 -1.16 6.87 1.52
C LEU A 46 -0.77 8.28 1.06
N PRO A 47 -0.96 8.61 -0.24
CA PRO A 47 -0.82 9.97 -0.72
C PRO A 47 -1.65 10.96 0.09
N ASP A 48 -1.15 12.19 0.22
CA ASP A 48 -1.82 13.24 0.98
C ASP A 48 -3.27 13.45 0.53
N GLY A 49 -4.16 13.53 1.52
CA GLY A 49 -5.60 13.78 1.30
C GLY A 49 -6.43 12.53 1.01
N MET A 50 -5.83 11.34 0.91
CA MET A 50 -6.60 10.09 0.81
C MET A 50 -7.15 9.63 2.16
N ASP A 51 -8.39 9.13 2.15
CA ASP A 51 -9.02 8.50 3.30
C ASP A 51 -8.70 6.99 3.31
N ASP A 52 -8.18 6.50 4.44
CA ASP A 52 -7.74 5.11 4.56
C ASP A 52 -8.89 4.10 4.71
N GLN A 53 -10.05 4.54 5.20
CA GLN A 53 -11.24 3.69 5.30
C GLN A 53 -11.92 3.55 3.95
N GLU A 54 -12.02 4.64 3.18
CA GLU A 54 -12.55 4.62 1.82
C GLU A 54 -11.71 3.72 0.91
N LEU A 55 -10.37 3.87 0.95
CA LEU A 55 -9.47 3.00 0.19
C LEU A 55 -9.62 1.53 0.58
N ALA A 56 -9.71 1.24 1.88
CA ALA A 56 -9.89 -0.13 2.36
C ALA A 56 -11.23 -0.72 1.88
N ASN A 57 -12.31 0.07 1.87
CA ASN A 57 -13.60 -0.37 1.36
C ASN A 57 -13.53 -0.66 -0.15
N ASP A 58 -12.95 0.25 -0.92
CA ASP A 58 -12.80 0.10 -2.37
C ASP A 58 -11.92 -1.10 -2.76
N LEU A 59 -10.85 -1.38 -2.01
CA LEU A 59 -10.00 -2.56 -2.23
C LEU A 59 -10.77 -3.86 -2.00
N VAL A 60 -11.67 -3.91 -1.03
CA VAL A 60 -12.53 -5.08 -0.80
C VAL A 60 -13.54 -5.22 -1.94
N GLU A 61 -14.26 -4.15 -2.27
CA GLU A 61 -15.35 -4.19 -3.25
C GLU A 61 -14.87 -4.44 -4.68
N LYS A 62 -13.77 -3.78 -5.08
CA LYS A 62 -13.30 -3.76 -6.48
C LYS A 62 -12.19 -4.77 -6.76
N TYR A 63 -11.35 -5.08 -5.76
CA TYR A 63 -10.16 -5.93 -5.92
C TYR A 63 -10.21 -7.20 -5.07
N GLY A 64 -11.21 -7.36 -4.19
CA GLY A 64 -11.32 -8.52 -3.31
C GLY A 64 -10.18 -8.63 -2.30
N VAL A 65 -9.59 -7.49 -1.89
CA VAL A 65 -8.48 -7.43 -0.93
C VAL A 65 -8.91 -6.70 0.33
N ALA A 66 -8.87 -7.39 1.46
CA ALA A 66 -9.10 -6.78 2.76
C ALA A 66 -7.77 -6.32 3.38
N ILE A 67 -7.72 -5.04 3.77
CA ILE A 67 -6.64 -4.43 4.54
C ILE A 67 -7.22 -3.75 5.78
N ILE A 68 -6.35 -3.30 6.68
CA ILE A 68 -6.78 -2.59 7.89
C ILE A 68 -6.46 -1.09 7.71
N PRO A 69 -7.45 -0.19 7.81
CA PRO A 69 -7.22 1.25 7.82
C PRO A 69 -6.26 1.64 8.96
N GLY A 70 -5.33 2.54 8.67
CA GLY A 70 -4.36 3.03 9.64
C GLY A 70 -5.01 3.83 10.76
N SER A 71 -6.10 4.53 10.47
CA SER A 71 -6.97 5.23 11.43
C SER A 71 -7.45 4.30 12.56
N PHE A 72 -7.68 3.01 12.29
CA PHE A 72 -8.04 2.02 13.32
C PHE A 72 -6.85 1.57 14.17
N CYS A 73 -5.63 1.92 13.75
CA CYS A 73 -4.38 1.64 14.44
C CYS A 73 -3.73 2.91 15.02
N GLY A 74 -4.40 4.06 14.95
CA GLY A 74 -3.86 5.35 15.41
C GLY A 74 -2.93 6.07 14.42
N TYR A 75 -2.90 5.63 13.15
CA TYR A 75 -2.13 6.24 12.06
C TYR A 75 -3.04 6.59 10.87
N PRO A 76 -3.91 7.63 10.97
CA PRO A 76 -4.76 8.04 9.85
C PRO A 76 -3.95 8.35 8.59
N GLY A 77 -4.47 7.96 7.42
CA GLY A 77 -3.76 8.11 6.14
C GLY A 77 -2.69 7.04 5.90
N TRP A 78 -2.70 5.97 6.69
CA TRP A 78 -1.87 4.78 6.45
C TRP A 78 -2.75 3.55 6.25
N ILE A 79 -2.16 2.47 5.76
CA ILE A 79 -2.78 1.14 5.69
C ILE A 79 -1.89 0.09 6.34
N ARG A 80 -2.50 -0.91 6.96
CA ARG A 80 -1.80 -2.08 7.52
C ARG A 80 -2.14 -3.33 6.72
N VAL A 81 -1.11 -4.00 6.21
CA VAL A 81 -1.24 -5.20 5.40
C VAL A 81 -0.61 -6.40 6.12
N CYS A 82 -1.45 -7.33 6.53
CA CYS A 82 -1.04 -8.58 7.18
C CYS A 82 -0.79 -9.67 6.14
N TYR A 83 0.30 -10.42 6.27
CA TYR A 83 0.70 -11.45 5.29
C TYR A 83 0.91 -12.85 5.87
N SER A 84 0.51 -13.07 7.12
CA SER A 84 0.54 -14.37 7.79
C SER A 84 -0.74 -15.18 7.64
N ASN A 85 -1.80 -14.59 7.10
CA ASN A 85 -3.15 -15.18 7.13
C ASN A 85 -3.49 -16.04 5.90
N LEU A 86 -2.60 -16.08 4.90
CA LEU A 86 -2.79 -16.81 3.65
C LEU A 86 -1.60 -17.74 3.37
N PRO A 87 -1.82 -18.90 2.72
CA PRO A 87 -0.75 -19.68 2.11
C PRO A 87 0.13 -18.82 1.19
N PRO A 88 1.43 -19.12 1.04
CA PRO A 88 2.35 -18.30 0.26
C PRO A 88 1.89 -18.01 -1.17
N GLU A 89 1.30 -18.99 -1.87
CA GLU A 89 0.76 -18.84 -3.22
C GLU A 89 -0.45 -17.89 -3.30
N GLU A 90 -1.42 -18.03 -2.40
CA GLU A 90 -2.59 -17.15 -2.34
C GLU A 90 -2.18 -15.73 -1.95
N CYS A 91 -1.15 -15.59 -1.10
CA CYS A 91 -0.60 -14.29 -0.73
C CYS A 91 0.02 -13.57 -1.95
N VAL A 92 0.63 -14.28 -2.90
CA VAL A 92 1.13 -13.67 -4.14
C VAL A 92 -0.01 -13.17 -5.02
N ILE A 93 -1.10 -13.94 -5.13
CA ILE A 93 -2.29 -13.53 -5.90
C ILE A 93 -2.96 -12.31 -5.26
N ALA A 94 -3.14 -12.32 -3.93
CA ALA A 94 -3.70 -11.19 -3.19
C ALA A 94 -2.80 -9.95 -3.28
N ALA A 95 -1.48 -10.12 -3.24
CA ALA A 95 -0.52 -9.04 -3.43
C ALA A 95 -0.63 -8.40 -4.83
N GLY A 96 -0.83 -9.21 -5.89
CA GLY A 96 -1.07 -8.68 -7.23
C GLY A 96 -2.30 -7.78 -7.30
N ARG A 97 -3.43 -8.27 -6.76
CA ARG A 97 -4.67 -7.49 -6.68
C ARG A 97 -4.52 -6.21 -5.85
N LEU A 98 -3.76 -6.28 -4.76
CA LEU A 98 -3.44 -5.10 -3.94
C LEU A 98 -2.66 -4.06 -4.75
N LYS A 99 -1.64 -4.50 -5.50
CA LYS A 99 -0.82 -3.62 -6.34
C LYS A 99 -1.66 -2.90 -7.39
N ASP A 100 -2.53 -3.64 -8.07
CA ASP A 100 -3.43 -3.08 -9.10
C ASP A 100 -4.42 -2.10 -8.46
N GLY A 101 -5.00 -2.46 -7.32
CA GLY A 101 -5.90 -1.59 -6.57
C GLY A 101 -5.24 -0.29 -6.14
N ILE A 102 -4.03 -0.34 -5.59
CA ILE A 102 -3.27 0.86 -5.22
C ILE A 102 -3.01 1.74 -6.45
N ARG A 103 -2.58 1.16 -7.57
CA ARG A 103 -2.35 1.95 -8.79
C ARG A 103 -3.61 2.68 -9.24
N HIS A 104 -4.71 1.96 -9.39
CA HIS A 104 -5.93 2.55 -9.94
C HIS A 104 -6.62 3.52 -8.96
N LEU A 105 -6.58 3.24 -7.65
CA LEU A 105 -7.30 4.04 -6.64
C LEU A 105 -6.48 5.23 -6.11
N CYS A 106 -5.15 5.12 -6.09
CA CYS A 106 -4.28 6.17 -5.56
C CYS A 106 -3.67 7.08 -6.65
N GLY A 107 -4.10 6.95 -7.91
CA GLY A 107 -3.61 7.79 -9.02
C GLY A 107 -2.28 7.34 -9.65
N GLY A 108 -1.91 6.06 -9.48
CA GLY A 108 -0.92 5.41 -10.32
C GLY A 108 -1.42 5.30 -11.76
N VAL A 109 -0.50 5.39 -12.73
CA VAL A 109 -0.86 5.31 -14.15
C VAL A 109 -1.40 3.91 -14.42
N ASP A 110 -2.61 3.84 -14.98
CA ASP A 110 -3.13 2.63 -15.61
C ASP A 110 -2.17 2.25 -16.74
N ASP A 111 -1.45 1.12 -16.62
CA ASP A 111 -0.99 0.42 -17.83
C ASP A 111 -2.27 -0.15 -18.46
N ASP A 112 -2.85 0.64 -19.36
CA ASP A 112 -4.14 0.43 -20.00
C ASP A 112 -4.30 -1.03 -20.48
N LYS A 113 -5.45 -1.58 -20.10
CA LYS A 113 -6.23 -2.65 -20.72
C LYS A 113 -5.57 -3.42 -21.86
N LYS A 114 -5.60 -4.74 -21.75
CA LYS A 114 -5.62 -5.64 -22.90
C LYS A 114 -6.90 -6.46 -22.92
#